data_AF-A0A522DJY0-F1
#
_entry.id   AF-A0A522DJY0-F1
#
_cell.length_a   1.000
_cell.length_b   1.000
_cell.length_c   1.000
_cell.angle_alpha   90.00
_cell.angle_beta   90.00
_cell.angle_gamma   90.00
#
_symmetry.space_group_name_H-M   'P 1'
#
loop_
_entity.id
_entity.type
_entity.pdbx_description
1 polymer ?
#
loop_
_entity_poly.entity_id
_entity_poly.type
_entity_poly.pdbx_seq_one_letter_code
_entity_poly.pdbx_strand_id
1 'polypeptide(L)'
;MVAHEEDDDVETVHCPQCVGPGILLKQLGLRLHYRCRNCGAEFSQVEEPDMSTPAAVARLIVRDWKNVHYAAKPYLNAMLDLQNINDNVDHDSGQSVVRYFLNNAKSYRTPRAKAYKAALKAFCGMKT
;
A
#
# COMPACT_ATOMS: atom_id res chain seq x y z
N MET A 1 31.41 -12.85 -9.01
CA MET A 1 30.10 -12.15 -8.95
C MET A 1 29.14 -13.17 -8.42
N VAL A 2 28.77 -13.03 -7.15
CA VAL A 2 27.95 -14.00 -6.42
C VAL A 2 26.52 -13.80 -6.91
N ALA A 3 25.90 -14.85 -7.44
CA ALA A 3 24.47 -14.87 -7.65
C ALA A 3 23.82 -14.71 -6.28
N HIS A 4 23.20 -13.56 -6.02
CA HIS A 4 22.23 -13.47 -4.95
C HIS A 4 21.01 -14.23 -5.44
N GLU A 5 20.92 -15.50 -5.05
CA GLU A 5 19.66 -16.21 -5.01
C GLU A 5 18.80 -15.44 -4.00
N GLU A 6 17.87 -14.63 -4.51
CA GLU A 6 16.79 -14.08 -3.71
C GLU A 6 15.93 -15.28 -3.33
N ASP A 7 16.24 -15.89 -2.18
CA ASP A 7 15.30 -16.72 -1.45
C ASP A 7 14.08 -15.83 -1.18
N ASP A 8 13.10 -15.90 -2.09
CA ASP A 8 11.75 -15.38 -1.91
C ASP A 8 11.17 -16.23 -0.76
N ASP A 9 11.46 -15.79 0.48
CA ASP A 9 10.87 -16.30 1.71
C ASP A 9 9.35 -16.16 1.56
N VAL A 10 8.72 -17.18 0.98
CA VAL A 10 7.27 -17.23 0.86
C VAL A 10 6.76 -17.25 2.29
N GLU A 11 6.28 -16.09 2.75
CA GLU A 11 5.88 -15.92 4.13
C GLU A 11 4.69 -16.85 4.40
N THR A 12 4.97 -18.04 4.97
CA THR A 12 3.96 -19.06 5.15
C THR A 12 3.06 -18.66 6.30
N VAL A 13 1.78 -18.41 6.00
CA VAL A 13 0.77 -18.10 7.01
C VAL A 13 0.54 -19.31 7.92
N HIS A 14 0.81 -19.17 9.20
CA HIS A 14 0.73 -20.24 10.19
C HIS A 14 -0.62 -20.26 10.91
N CYS A 15 -1.17 -21.47 11.08
CA CYS A 15 -2.39 -21.68 11.85
C CYS A 15 -2.17 -21.37 13.34
N PRO A 16 -3.02 -20.56 13.99
CA PRO A 16 -2.85 -20.21 15.40
C PRO A 16 -3.07 -21.38 16.37
N GLN A 17 -3.63 -22.51 15.90
CA GLN A 17 -3.91 -23.68 16.74
C GLN A 17 -2.79 -24.72 16.72
N CYS A 18 -2.17 -24.96 15.55
CA CYS A 18 -1.20 -26.04 15.39
C CYS A 18 0.08 -25.62 14.65
N VAL A 19 0.21 -24.33 14.31
CA VAL A 19 1.34 -23.76 13.55
C VAL A 19 1.51 -24.39 12.15
N GLY A 20 0.55 -25.22 11.70
CA GLY A 20 0.57 -25.79 10.37
C GLY A 20 0.25 -24.75 9.27
N PRO A 21 0.61 -25.02 8.00
CA PRO A 21 0.43 -24.07 6.91
C PRO A 21 -1.05 -23.83 6.59
N GLY A 22 -1.42 -22.56 6.46
CA GLY A 22 -2.72 -22.12 5.97
C GLY A 22 -2.79 -22.12 4.44
N ILE A 23 -3.94 -22.50 3.87
CA ILE A 23 -4.29 -22.26 2.47
C ILE A 23 -5.33 -21.14 2.40
N LEU A 24 -5.10 -20.14 1.53
CA LEU A 24 -6.03 -19.03 1.34
C LEU A 24 -7.34 -19.54 0.72
N LEU A 25 -8.46 -19.26 1.38
CA LEU A 25 -9.80 -19.59 0.89
C LEU A 25 -10.40 -18.42 0.11
N LYS A 26 -10.36 -17.22 0.71
CA LYS A 26 -10.97 -16.01 0.17
C LYS A 26 -10.41 -14.76 0.83
N GLN A 27 -10.58 -13.63 0.13
CA GLN A 27 -10.27 -12.29 0.63
C GLN A 27 -11.54 -11.44 0.68
N LEU A 28 -11.78 -10.80 1.84
CA LEU A 28 -12.86 -9.84 2.05
C LEU A 28 -12.26 -8.51 2.52
N GLY A 29 -12.03 -7.60 1.56
CA GLY A 29 -11.33 -6.35 1.84
C GLY A 29 -9.88 -6.62 2.26
N LEU A 30 -9.51 -6.22 3.48
CA LEU A 30 -8.19 -6.49 4.06
C LEU A 30 -8.14 -7.80 4.85
N ARG A 31 -9.26 -8.51 5.01
CA ARG A 31 -9.29 -9.75 5.77
C ARG A 31 -9.09 -10.93 4.83
N LEU A 32 -8.02 -11.67 5.04
CA LEU A 32 -7.72 -12.93 4.38
C LEU A 32 -8.21 -14.08 5.25
N HIS A 33 -8.94 -15.01 4.64
CA HIS A 33 -9.48 -16.20 5.31
C HIS A 33 -8.71 -17.42 4.86
N TYR A 34 -8.27 -18.24 5.82
CA TYR A 34 -7.44 -19.41 5.59
C TYR A 34 -8.06 -20.66 6.18
N ARG A 35 -7.69 -21.82 5.63
CA ARG A 35 -7.89 -23.13 6.24
C ARG A 35 -6.54 -23.78 6.54
N CYS A 36 -6.36 -24.32 7.73
CA CYS A 36 -5.14 -25.07 8.04
C CYS A 36 -5.12 -26.42 7.31
N ARG A 37 -4.00 -26.75 6.65
CA ARG A 37 -3.80 -28.07 6.03
C ARG A 37 -3.55 -29.20 7.04
N ASN A 38 -3.17 -28.86 8.28
CA ASN A 38 -2.85 -29.84 9.32
C ASN A 38 -4.06 -30.17 10.21
N CYS A 39 -4.69 -29.18 10.85
CA CYS A 39 -5.82 -29.40 11.77
C CYS A 39 -7.20 -29.06 11.19
N GLY A 40 -7.28 -28.50 9.98
CA GLY A 40 -8.54 -28.15 9.34
C GLY A 40 -9.22 -26.87 9.86
N ALA A 41 -8.65 -26.20 10.86
CA ALA A 41 -9.21 -24.97 11.43
C ALA A 41 -9.29 -23.84 10.41
N GLU A 42 -10.40 -23.10 10.43
CA GLU A 42 -10.56 -21.85 9.69
C GLU A 42 -10.11 -20.68 10.55
N PHE A 43 -9.29 -19.80 9.98
CA PHE A 43 -8.80 -18.61 10.67
C PHE A 43 -8.67 -17.45 9.70
N SER A 44 -8.41 -16.25 10.23
CA SER A 44 -8.30 -15.04 9.40
C SER A 44 -7.20 -14.14 9.90
N GLN A 45 -6.54 -13.45 8.97
CA GLN A 45 -5.57 -12.41 9.24
C GLN A 45 -5.99 -11.13 8.53
N VAL A 46 -5.62 -9.99 9.09
CA VAL A 46 -5.80 -8.70 8.44
C VAL A 46 -4.48 -8.35 7.77
N GLU A 47 -4.47 -8.20 6.45
CA GLU A 47 -3.35 -7.59 5.75
C GLU A 47 -3.34 -6.10 6.05
N GLU A 48 -2.27 -5.64 6.67
CA GLU A 48 -2.04 -4.22 6.81
C GLU A 48 -1.71 -3.63 5.42
N PRO A 49 -2.33 -2.51 5.03
CA PRO A 49 -2.09 -1.92 3.72
C PRO A 49 -0.64 -1.42 3.63
N ASP A 50 0.07 -1.82 2.57
CA ASP A 50 1.44 -1.36 2.31
C ASP A 50 1.48 0.16 2.08
N MET A 51 2.08 0.87 3.04
CA MET A 51 2.33 2.30 3.00
C MET A 51 3.84 2.59 3.18
N SER A 52 4.71 1.65 2.77
CA SER A 52 6.16 1.76 2.93
C SER A 52 6.79 2.80 2.00
N THR A 53 6.20 3.02 0.81
CA THR A 53 6.68 3.97 -0.21
C THR A 53 5.55 4.87 -0.71
N PRO A 54 5.87 6.04 -1.33
CA PRO A 54 4.87 6.87 -1.99
C PRO A 54 4.09 6.11 -3.07
N ALA A 55 4.78 5.28 -3.87
CA ALA A 55 4.17 4.41 -4.87
C ALA A 55 3.17 3.41 -4.28
N ALA A 56 3.49 2.79 -3.14
CA ALA A 56 2.57 1.89 -2.44
C ALA A 56 1.28 2.61 -2.01
N VAL A 57 1.43 3.79 -1.40
CA VAL A 57 0.28 4.62 -1.00
C VAL A 57 -0.54 5.06 -2.22
N ALA A 58 0.10 5.44 -3.33
CA ALA A 58 -0.58 5.82 -4.56
C ALA A 58 -1.45 4.68 -5.12
N ARG A 59 -0.95 3.43 -5.12
CA ARG A 59 -1.74 2.25 -5.51
C ARG A 59 -2.98 2.06 -4.64
N LEU A 60 -2.86 2.28 -3.33
CA LEU A 60 -4.01 2.23 -2.42
C LEU A 60 -5.04 3.31 -2.75
N ILE A 61 -4.58 4.54 -3.00
CA ILE A 61 -5.46 5.67 -3.36
C ILE A 61 -6.18 5.40 -4.70
N VAL A 62 -5.50 4.88 -5.72
CA VAL A 62 -6.13 4.54 -7.01
C VAL A 62 -7.26 3.51 -6.83
N ARG A 63 -7.07 2.52 -5.95
CA ARG A 63 -8.09 1.50 -5.67
C ARG A 63 -9.29 2.08 -4.93
N ASP A 64 -9.02 2.97 -3.98
CA ASP A 64 -10.01 3.54 -3.05
C ASP A 64 -10.77 4.74 -3.64
N TRP A 65 -10.13 5.58 -4.46
CA TRP A 65 -10.71 6.78 -5.05
C TRP A 65 -11.09 6.58 -6.52
N LYS A 66 -12.30 6.08 -6.77
CA LYS A 66 -12.76 5.74 -8.14
C LYS A 66 -12.81 6.93 -9.10
N ASN A 67 -13.32 8.07 -8.64
CA ASN A 67 -13.47 9.29 -9.43
C ASN A 67 -12.43 10.32 -9.00
N VAL A 68 -11.18 10.08 -9.35
CA VAL A 68 -10.05 10.97 -9.04
C VAL A 68 -10.29 12.34 -9.69
N HIS A 69 -10.10 13.41 -8.91
CA HIS A 69 -10.21 14.78 -9.42
C HIS A 69 -9.18 15.03 -10.54
N TYR A 70 -9.60 15.67 -11.63
CA TYR A 70 -8.76 15.84 -12.83
C TYR A 70 -7.41 16.50 -12.51
N ALA A 71 -7.39 17.51 -11.65
CA ALA A 71 -6.16 18.22 -11.26
C ALA A 71 -5.25 17.41 -10.31
N ALA A 72 -5.77 16.36 -9.64
CA ALA A 72 -4.98 15.49 -8.77
C ALA A 72 -4.40 14.29 -9.54
N LYS A 73 -5.09 13.85 -10.59
CA LYS A 73 -4.74 12.68 -11.40
C LYS A 73 -3.30 12.65 -11.93
N PRO A 74 -2.73 13.74 -12.51
CA PRO A 74 -1.37 13.68 -13.04
C PRO A 74 -0.34 13.38 -11.94
N TYR A 75 -0.47 14.03 -10.77
CA TYR A 75 0.42 13.80 -9.64
C TYR A 75 0.22 12.43 -9.00
N LEU A 76 -1.02 11.93 -8.96
CA LEU A 76 -1.28 10.56 -8.50
C LEU A 76 -0.60 9.52 -9.39
N ASN A 77 -0.64 9.71 -10.71
CA ASN A 77 0.03 8.82 -11.65
C ASN A 77 1.56 8.90 -11.49
N ALA A 78 2.12 10.11 -11.39
CA ALA A 78 3.55 10.31 -11.16
C ALA A 78 4.04 9.63 -9.87
N MET A 79 3.22 9.63 -8.81
CA MET A 79 3.57 8.92 -7.57
C MET A 79 3.63 7.40 -7.73
N LEU A 80 3.01 6.79 -8.75
CA LEU A 80 3.06 5.33 -8.94
C LEU A 80 4.48 4.83 -9.25
N ASP A 81 5.33 5.70 -9.78
CA ASP A 81 6.73 5.41 -10.11
C ASP A 81 7.71 5.94 -9.04
N LEU A 82 7.19 6.56 -7.97
CA LEU A 82 7.99 7.20 -6.91
C LEU A 82 8.27 6.23 -5.74
N GLN A 83 9.42 5.55 -5.77
CA GLN A 83 9.85 4.62 -4.71
C GLN A 83 10.40 5.34 -3.49
N ASN A 84 11.31 6.31 -3.68
CA ASN A 84 11.82 7.15 -2.61
C ASN A 84 11.32 8.59 -2.77
N ILE A 85 10.97 9.24 -1.65
CA ILE A 85 10.48 10.63 -1.68
C ILE A 85 11.51 11.64 -2.23
N ASN A 86 12.79 11.28 -2.19
CA ASN A 86 13.90 12.11 -2.69
C ASN A 86 14.21 11.87 -4.16
N ASP A 87 13.57 10.89 -4.82
CA ASP A 87 13.74 10.67 -6.24
C ASP A 87 13.05 11.78 -7.05
N ASN A 88 13.56 12.03 -8.25
CA ASN A 88 12.89 12.89 -9.21
C ASN A 88 11.96 12.06 -10.11
N VAL A 89 10.81 12.63 -10.44
CA VAL A 89 9.88 12.08 -11.43
C VAL A 89 9.78 13.09 -12.56
N ASP A 90 10.22 12.68 -13.75
CA ASP A 90 10.40 13.57 -14.90
C ASP A 90 11.25 14.81 -14.57
N HIS A 91 10.58 15.96 -14.40
CA HIS A 91 11.19 17.26 -14.13
C HIS A 91 10.89 17.80 -12.73
N ASP A 92 10.13 17.05 -11.92
CA ASP A 92 9.71 17.45 -10.58
C ASP A 92 10.39 16.59 -9.51
N SER A 93 10.67 17.18 -8.35
CA SER A 93 11.09 16.40 -7.18
C SER A 93 9.90 15.59 -6.63
N GLY A 94 10.16 14.40 -6.09
CA GLY A 94 9.13 13.56 -5.47
C GLY A 94 8.35 14.29 -4.38
N GLN A 95 9.02 15.13 -3.58
CA GLN A 95 8.34 15.97 -2.59
C GLN A 95 7.38 16.99 -3.23
N SER A 96 7.76 17.61 -4.36
CA SER A 96 6.88 18.53 -5.09
C SER A 96 5.64 17.80 -5.61
N VAL A 97 5.82 16.62 -6.23
CA VAL A 97 4.72 15.78 -6.73
C VAL A 97 3.73 15.47 -5.61
N VAL A 98 4.21 15.02 -4.45
CA VAL A 98 3.34 14.70 -3.30
C VAL A 98 2.60 15.95 -2.79
N ARG A 99 3.27 17.10 -2.68
CA ARG A 99 2.63 18.35 -2.23
C ARG A 99 1.55 18.81 -3.21
N TYR A 100 1.82 18.77 -4.50
CA TYR A 100 0.84 19.12 -5.53
C TYR A 100 -0.34 18.17 -5.53
N PHE A 101 -0.11 16.86 -5.39
CA PHE A 101 -1.19 15.90 -5.20
C PHE A 101 -2.08 16.27 -4.01
N LEU A 102 -1.48 16.47 -2.82
CA LEU A 102 -2.23 16.74 -1.59
C LEU A 102 -3.06 18.04 -1.68
N ASN A 103 -2.51 19.08 -2.34
CA ASN A 103 -3.24 20.33 -2.55
C ASN A 103 -4.44 20.16 -3.50
N ASN A 104 -4.33 19.30 -4.50
CA ASN A 104 -5.40 19.02 -5.47
C ASN A 104 -6.39 17.94 -5.00
N ALA A 105 -6.02 17.12 -4.00
CA ALA A 105 -6.83 16.02 -3.48
C ALA A 105 -7.82 16.44 -2.37
N LYS A 106 -8.26 17.71 -2.32
CA LYS A 106 -9.18 18.21 -1.27
C LYS A 106 -10.55 17.51 -1.25
N SER A 107 -11.01 17.03 -2.41
CA SER A 107 -12.25 16.27 -2.57
C SER A 107 -12.11 14.78 -2.21
N TYR A 108 -10.89 14.27 -2.01
CA TYR A 108 -10.67 12.89 -1.60
C TYR A 108 -11.01 12.70 -0.10
N ARG A 109 -12.16 12.11 0.19
CA ARG A 109 -12.77 12.05 1.53
C ARG A 109 -13.36 10.68 1.89
N THR A 110 -12.79 9.60 1.36
CA THR A 110 -13.17 8.24 1.74
C THR A 110 -12.77 7.94 3.19
N PRO A 111 -13.27 6.85 3.80
CA PRO A 111 -12.88 6.46 5.17
C PRO A 111 -11.36 6.30 5.35
N ARG A 112 -10.63 5.88 4.30
CA ARG A 112 -9.19 5.67 4.34
C ARG A 112 -8.36 6.88 3.91
N ALA A 113 -8.98 7.89 3.28
CA ALA A 113 -8.29 9.06 2.74
C ALA A 113 -7.42 9.79 3.77
N LYS A 114 -7.89 9.87 5.03
CA LYS A 114 -7.14 10.53 6.10
C LYS A 114 -5.82 9.81 6.38
N ALA A 115 -5.83 8.48 6.46
CA ALA A 115 -4.64 7.68 6.71
C ALA A 115 -3.63 7.79 5.56
N TYR A 116 -4.08 7.65 4.32
CA TYR A 116 -3.19 7.72 3.16
C TYR A 116 -2.57 9.11 2.96
N LYS A 117 -3.35 10.18 3.17
CA LYS A 117 -2.80 11.55 3.16
C LYS A 117 -1.80 11.77 4.29
N ALA A 118 -2.02 11.20 5.47
CA ALA A 118 -1.09 11.29 6.58
C ALA A 118 0.24 10.58 6.28
N ALA A 119 0.19 9.37 5.68
CA ALA A 119 1.39 8.66 5.23
C ALA A 119 2.20 9.49 4.23
N LEU A 120 1.54 10.06 3.21
CA LEU A 120 2.20 10.95 2.23
C LEU A 120 2.80 12.20 2.88
N LYS A 121 2.11 12.79 3.87
CA LYS A 121 2.65 13.92 4.64
C LYS A 121 3.93 13.54 5.39
N ALA A 122 3.94 12.35 6.01
CA ALA A 122 5.08 11.86 6.78
C ALA A 122 6.32 11.71 5.90
N PHE A 123 6.20 11.17 4.68
CA PHE A 123 7.33 11.09 3.74
C PHE A 123 7.97 12.46 3.46
N CYS A 124 7.17 13.53 3.42
CA CYS A 124 7.67 14.89 3.17
C CYS A 124 8.05 15.67 4.45
N GLY A 125 8.00 15.04 5.64
CA GLY A 125 8.22 15.72 6.91
C GLY A 125 7.20 16.84 7.22
N MET A 126 5.98 16.75 6.68
CA MET A 126 4.94 17.76 6.89
C MET A 126 4.22 17.54 8.22
N LYS A 127 3.89 18.63 8.92
CA LYS A 127 3.06 18.58 10.15
C LYS A 127 1.64 18.13 9.78
N THR A 128 1.12 17.15 10.52
CA THR A 128 -0.15 16.47 10.24
C THR A 128 -1.37 17.27 10.65
#